data_AF-A0A922WUW9-F1
#
_entry.id   AF-A0A922WUW9-F1
#
_cell.length_a   1.000
_cell.length_b   1.000
_cell.length_c   1.000
_cell.angle_alpha   90.00
_cell.angle_beta   90.00
_cell.angle_gamma   90.00
#
_symmetry.space_group_name_H-M   'P 1'
#
loop_
_entity.id
_entity.type
_entity.pdbx_description
1 polymer ?
#
loop_
_entity_poly.entity_id
_entity_poly.type
_entity_poly.pdbx_seq_one_letter_code
_entity_poly.pdbx_strand_id
1 'polypeptide(L)'
;SESLYHCVLLVCTFYTPHVHNLGFLRTQAERIDPRLTYVWPREQKKDRARFEKLKDAYVKARYSKHYRVTKEELEWLGAQVEELGRVVHEVCSERIEKLTAEAKARPDKVR
;
A
#
# COMPACT_ATOMS: atom_id res chain seq x y z
N SER A 1 0.16 3.09 -7.06
CA SER A 1 0.79 2.59 -5.81
C SER A 1 0.31 3.40 -4.60
N GLU A 2 0.41 4.73 -4.61
CA GLU A 2 -0.06 5.59 -3.49
C GLU A 2 -1.56 5.38 -3.17
N SER A 3 -2.41 5.33 -4.19
CA SER A 3 -3.85 5.08 -4.06
C SER A 3 -4.20 3.79 -3.32
N LEU A 4 -3.38 2.74 -3.43
CA LEU A 4 -3.59 1.47 -2.73
C LEU A 4 -3.41 1.63 -1.22
N TYR A 5 -2.42 2.41 -0.79
CA TYR A 5 -2.22 2.71 0.62
C TYR A 5 -3.33 3.60 1.18
N HIS A 6 -3.78 4.59 0.40
CA HIS A 6 -4.94 5.38 0.79
C HIS A 6 -6.21 4.53 0.92
N CYS A 7 -6.42 3.57 0.01
CA CYS A 7 -7.54 2.65 0.06
C CYS A 7 -7.56 1.85 1.38
N VAL A 8 -6.47 1.17 1.73
CA VAL A 8 -6.43 0.37 2.97
C VAL A 8 -6.55 1.23 4.22
N LEU A 9 -5.91 2.40 4.26
CA LEU A 9 -6.04 3.34 5.39
C LEU A 9 -7.49 3.77 5.56
N LEU A 10 -8.16 4.17 4.47
CA LEU A 10 -9.54 4.61 4.50
C LEU A 10 -10.49 3.50 4.93
N VAL A 11 -10.38 2.30 4.35
CA VAL A 11 -11.28 1.18 4.65
C VAL A 11 -11.10 0.68 6.09
N CYS A 12 -9.87 0.62 6.58
CA CYS A 12 -9.60 0.08 7.91
C CYS A 12 -9.76 1.10 9.03
N THR A 13 -9.46 2.38 8.78
CA THR A 13 -9.41 3.42 9.82
C THR A 13 -10.41 4.56 9.64
N PHE A 14 -11.16 4.58 8.53
CA PHE A 14 -12.03 5.69 8.12
C PHE A 14 -11.31 7.04 7.99
N TYR A 15 -9.99 7.01 7.92
CA TYR A 15 -9.15 8.18 7.82
C TYR A 15 -8.03 7.93 6.81
N THR A 16 -7.69 8.97 6.05
CA THR A 16 -6.50 8.96 5.22
C THR A 16 -5.72 10.27 5.44
N PRO A 17 -4.42 10.20 5.76
CA PRO A 17 -3.60 11.39 5.88
C PRO A 17 -3.42 12.04 4.50
N HIS A 18 -3.48 13.37 4.44
CA HIS A 18 -3.33 14.15 3.21
C HIS A 18 -1.84 14.36 2.85
N VAL A 19 -1.10 13.26 2.72
CA VAL A 19 0.34 13.25 2.45
C VAL A 19 0.68 12.34 1.29
N HIS A 20 1.48 12.83 0.34
CA HIS A 20 1.96 12.06 -0.82
C HIS A 20 3.30 11.36 -0.54
N ASN A 21 3.55 10.99 0.72
CA ASN A 21 4.79 10.34 1.15
C ASN A 21 4.59 8.83 1.22
N LEU A 22 5.06 8.13 0.18
CA LEU A 22 4.93 6.68 0.05
C LEU A 22 5.54 5.91 1.22
N GLY A 23 6.65 6.38 1.81
CA GLY A 23 7.28 5.75 2.97
C GLY A 23 6.44 5.88 4.24
N PHE A 24 5.82 7.05 4.43
CA PHE A 24 4.89 7.27 5.54
C PHE A 24 3.63 6.41 5.39
N LEU A 25 3.00 6.44 4.22
CA LEU A 25 1.81 5.65 3.90
C LEU A 25 2.05 4.15 4.07
N ARG A 26 3.20 3.66 3.58
CA ARG A 26 3.63 2.28 3.79
C ARG A 26 3.71 1.94 5.28
N THR A 27 4.36 2.78 6.08
CA THR A 27 4.54 2.53 7.53
C THR A 27 3.18 2.47 8.25
N GLN A 28 2.22 3.31 7.86
CA GLN A 28 0.88 3.25 8.43
C GLN A 28 0.13 1.99 7.99
N ALA A 29 0.23 1.63 6.71
CA ALA A 29 -0.42 0.43 6.17
C ALA A 29 0.13 -0.86 6.79
N GLU A 30 1.45 -0.97 6.99
CA GLU A 30 2.09 -2.10 7.67
C GLU A 30 1.62 -2.26 9.14
N ARG A 31 1.14 -1.18 9.78
CA ARG A 31 0.54 -1.25 11.12
C ARG A 31 -0.89 -1.76 11.12
N ILE A 32 -1.59 -1.66 9.98
CA ILE A 32 -2.96 -2.17 9.83
C ILE A 32 -2.94 -3.68 9.69
N ASP A 33 -2.10 -4.20 8.80
CA ASP A 33 -2.03 -5.64 8.53
C ASP A 33 -0.56 -6.09 8.30
N PRO A 34 -0.06 -7.07 9.07
CA PRO A 34 1.28 -7.62 8.89
C PRO A 34 1.55 -8.17 7.48
N ARG A 35 0.53 -8.62 6.75
CA ARG A 35 0.65 -9.12 5.36
C ARG A 35 1.29 -8.08 4.44
N LEU A 36 1.01 -6.79 4.69
CA LEU A 36 1.56 -5.68 3.90
C LEU A 36 3.07 -5.46 4.13
N THR A 37 3.64 -6.03 5.18
CA THR A 37 5.09 -5.99 5.43
C THR A 37 5.85 -6.93 4.48
N TYR A 38 5.26 -8.09 4.16
CA TYR A 38 5.89 -9.10 3.30
C TYR A 38 5.96 -8.69 1.83
N VAL A 39 5.07 -7.78 1.40
CA VAL A 39 5.06 -7.18 0.06
C VAL A 39 6.36 -6.45 -0.27
N TRP A 40 7.12 -6.03 0.75
CA TRP A 40 8.36 -5.30 0.56
C TRP A 40 9.46 -5.90 1.43
N PRO A 41 10.17 -6.94 0.94
CA PRO A 41 11.22 -7.60 1.69
C PRO A 41 12.29 -6.59 2.16
N ARG A 42 12.79 -6.79 3.39
CA ARG A 42 13.79 -5.90 4.03
C ARG A 42 15.09 -6.60 4.38
N GLU A 43 15.22 -7.87 3.97
CA GLU A 43 16.31 -8.77 4.34
C GLU A 43 17.63 -8.33 3.72
N GLN A 44 17.61 -7.85 2.47
CA GLN A 44 18.82 -7.41 1.79
C GLN A 44 18.89 -5.88 1.69
N LYS A 45 20.12 -5.33 1.75
CA LYS A 45 20.36 -3.90 1.45
C LYS A 45 19.85 -3.50 0.06
N LYS A 46 19.87 -4.45 -0.89
CA LYS A 46 19.36 -4.26 -2.25
C LYS A 46 17.85 -4.03 -2.27
N ASP A 47 17.08 -4.68 -1.41
CA ASP A 47 15.61 -4.56 -1.39
C ASP A 47 15.17 -3.18 -0.90
N ARG A 48 15.87 -2.65 0.11
CA ARG A 48 15.66 -1.27 0.58
C ARG A 48 15.96 -0.26 -0.53
N ALA A 49 17.03 -0.47 -1.29
CA ALA A 49 17.39 0.38 -2.41
C ALA A 49 16.35 0.32 -3.56
N ARG A 50 15.70 -0.83 -3.78
CA ARG A 50 14.63 -0.96 -4.79
C ARG A 50 13.38 -0.17 -4.41
N PHE A 51 12.97 -0.21 -3.14
CA PHE A 51 11.84 0.62 -2.68
C PHE A 51 12.14 2.13 -2.82
N GLU A 52 13.35 2.54 -2.48
CA GLU A 52 13.80 3.92 -2.70
C GLU A 52 13.79 4.29 -4.19
N LYS A 53 14.18 3.37 -5.09
CA LYS A 53 14.06 3.55 -6.53
C LYS A 53 12.62 3.72 -7.01
N LEU A 54 11.64 3.02 -6.41
CA LEU A 54 10.22 3.21 -6.72
C LEU A 54 9.74 4.61 -6.33
N LYS A 55 10.11 5.05 -5.12
CA LYS A 55 9.79 6.39 -4.63
C LYS A 55 10.43 7.46 -5.53
N ASP A 56 11.68 7.25 -5.90
CA ASP A 56 12.40 8.12 -6.84
C ASP A 56 11.79 8.07 -8.23
N ALA A 57 11.34 6.91 -8.75
CA ALA A 57 10.64 6.82 -10.04
C ALA A 57 9.39 7.70 -10.01
N TYR A 58 8.59 7.62 -8.94
CA TYR A 58 7.35 8.37 -8.83
C TYR A 58 7.58 9.90 -8.90
N VAL A 59 8.65 10.40 -8.27
CA VAL A 59 8.98 11.84 -8.27
C VAL A 59 9.80 12.24 -9.50
N LYS A 60 10.83 11.48 -9.86
CA LYS A 60 11.83 11.83 -10.87
C LYS A 60 11.44 11.44 -12.29
N ALA A 61 10.60 10.44 -12.51
CA ALA A 61 10.15 10.11 -13.87
C ALA A 61 9.41 11.27 -14.55
N ARG A 62 8.84 12.19 -13.75
CA ARG A 62 8.15 13.39 -14.24
C ARG A 62 9.08 14.59 -14.50
N TYR A 63 10.29 14.60 -13.93
CA TYR A 63 11.14 15.80 -13.89
C TYR A 63 12.64 15.56 -14.19
N SER A 64 13.11 14.32 -14.33
CA SER A 64 14.55 14.03 -14.44
C SER A 64 14.91 13.10 -15.59
N LYS A 65 15.83 13.55 -16.45
CA LYS A 65 16.41 12.78 -17.57
C LYS A 65 17.50 11.78 -17.13
N HIS A 66 17.89 11.76 -15.85
CA HIS A 66 19.00 10.95 -15.32
C HIS A 66 18.55 9.71 -14.53
N TYR A 67 17.25 9.40 -14.51
CA TYR A 67 16.77 8.21 -13.82
C TYR A 67 17.13 6.95 -14.62
N ARG A 68 18.05 6.12 -14.09
CA ARG A 68 18.43 4.83 -14.65
C ARG A 68 17.86 3.71 -13.79
N VAL A 69 16.86 3.00 -14.32
CA VAL A 69 16.34 1.74 -13.79
C VAL A 69 16.56 0.66 -14.84
N THR A 70 17.04 -0.51 -14.41
CA THR A 70 17.18 -1.66 -15.33
C THR A 70 15.81 -2.30 -15.57
N LYS A 71 15.67 -3.04 -16.68
CA LYS A 71 14.42 -3.75 -16.99
C LYS A 71 14.04 -4.73 -15.88
N GLU A 72 15.01 -5.49 -15.39
CA GLU A 72 14.81 -6.46 -14.30
C GLU A 72 14.33 -5.80 -13.00
N GLU A 73 14.87 -4.63 -12.67
CA GLU A 73 14.38 -3.86 -11.51
C GLU A 73 12.97 -3.34 -11.72
N LEU A 74 12.62 -2.91 -12.93
CA LEU A 74 11.27 -2.47 -13.26
C LEU A 74 10.26 -3.62 -13.19
N GLU A 75 10.61 -4.78 -13.74
CA GLU A 75 9.79 -6.00 -13.68
C GLU A 75 9.57 -6.44 -12.23
N TRP A 76 10.63 -6.43 -11.42
CA TRP A 76 10.51 -6.73 -9.99
C TRP A 76 9.61 -5.73 -9.27
N LEU A 77 9.80 -4.42 -9.51
CA LEU A 77 8.96 -3.37 -8.94
C LEU A 77 7.49 -3.51 -9.34
N GLY A 78 7.23 -3.85 -10.60
CA GLY A 78 5.88 -4.14 -11.10
C GLY A 78 5.25 -5.29 -10.32
N ALA A 79 5.96 -6.42 -10.22
CA ALA A 79 5.48 -7.58 -9.47
C ALA A 79 5.19 -7.26 -7.98
N GLN A 80 6.02 -6.45 -7.32
CA GLN A 80 5.74 -6.04 -5.93
C GLN A 80 4.51 -5.12 -5.84
N VAL A 81 4.27 -4.26 -6.83
CA VAL A 81 3.08 -3.38 -6.85
C VAL A 81 1.81 -4.20 -7.13
N GLU A 82 1.88 -5.23 -7.97
CA GLU A 82 0.77 -6.16 -8.19
C GLU A 82 0.45 -6.94 -6.91
N GLU A 83 1.47 -7.46 -6.24
CA GLU A 83 1.31 -8.16 -4.95
C GLU A 83 0.74 -7.23 -3.87
N LEU A 84 1.18 -5.97 -3.83
CA LEU A 84 0.57 -4.95 -2.97
C LEU A 84 -0.93 -4.80 -3.26
N GLY A 85 -1.31 -4.76 -4.55
CA GLY A 85 -2.70 -4.67 -4.97
C GLY A 85 -3.53 -5.87 -4.50
N ARG A 86 -2.99 -7.08 -4.63
CA ARG A 86 -3.62 -8.32 -4.17
C ARG A 86 -3.87 -8.31 -2.66
N VAL A 87 -2.83 -8.03 -1.87
CA VAL A 87 -2.93 -8.01 -0.40
C VAL A 87 -3.88 -6.90 0.06
N VAL A 88 -3.82 -5.70 -0.53
CA VAL A 88 -4.76 -4.61 -0.21
C VAL A 88 -6.19 -5.00 -0.51
N HIS A 89 -6.45 -5.66 -1.65
CA HIS A 89 -7.78 -6.14 -2.00
C HIS A 89 -8.30 -7.14 -0.96
N GLU A 90 -7.51 -8.15 -0.59
CA GLU A 90 -7.86 -9.14 0.44
C GLU A 90 -8.22 -8.46 1.78
N VAL A 91 -7.34 -7.58 2.28
CA VAL A 91 -7.54 -6.87 3.56
C VAL A 91 -8.81 -6.00 3.53
N CYS A 92 -9.02 -5.27 2.43
CA CYS A 92 -10.19 -4.41 2.29
C CYS A 92 -11.49 -5.21 2.21
N SER A 93 -11.52 -6.31 1.44
CA SER A 93 -12.68 -7.20 1.34
C SER A 93 -13.06 -7.78 2.69
N GLU A 94 -12.10 -8.37 3.40
CA GLU A 94 -12.33 -8.93 4.75
C GLU A 94 -12.88 -7.87 5.72
N ARG A 95 -12.34 -6.65 5.67
CA ARG A 95 -12.81 -5.55 6.53
C ARG A 95 -14.25 -5.15 6.21
N ILE A 96 -14.60 -5.05 4.93
CA ILE A 96 -15.95 -4.70 4.48
C ILE A 96 -16.95 -5.80 4.88
N GLU A 97 -16.59 -7.07 4.72
CA GLU A 97 -17.42 -8.19 5.13
C GLU A 97 -17.67 -8.17 6.64
N LYS A 98 -16.61 -7.93 7.43
CA LYS A 98 -16.73 -7.78 8.89
C LYS A 98 -17.66 -6.62 9.26
N LEU A 99 -17.48 -5.44 8.66
CA LEU A 99 -18.34 -4.28 8.90
C LEU A 99 -19.80 -4.57 8.53
N THR A 100 -20.02 -5.28 7.43
CA THR A 100 -21.37 -5.68 7.00
C THR A 100 -22.01 -6.64 7.99
N ALA A 101 -21.25 -7.60 8.52
CA ALA A 101 -21.72 -8.51 9.57
C ALA A 101 -22.02 -7.76 10.88
N GLU A 102 -21.15 -6.83 11.30
CA GLU A 102 -21.35 -5.98 12.48
C GLU A 102 -22.61 -5.11 12.35
N ALA A 103 -22.85 -4.53 11.17
CA ALA A 103 -24.04 -3.74 10.89
C ALA A 103 -25.32 -4.59 10.91
N LYS A 104 -25.30 -5.79 10.34
CA LYS A 104 -26.45 -6.73 10.40
C LYS A 104 -26.73 -7.22 11.82
N ALA A 105 -25.70 -7.41 12.63
CA ALA A 105 -25.81 -7.84 14.03
C ALA A 105 -26.30 -6.71 14.96
N ARG A 106 -26.20 -5.46 14.54
CA ARG A 106 -26.74 -4.28 15.23
C ARG A 106 -27.92 -3.73 14.41
N PRO A 107 -29.13 -4.33 14.49
CA PRO A 107 -30.30 -3.70 13.91
C PRO A 107 -30.43 -2.32 14.56
N ASP A 108 -30.46 -1.31 13.70
CA ASP A 108 -30.42 0.10 14.03
C ASP A 108 -31.40 0.40 15.19
N LYS A 109 -30.87 0.73 16.37
CA LYS A 109 -31.67 1.39 17.41
C LYS A 109 -31.84 2.85 16.97
N VAL A 110 -32.62 3.06 15.91
CA VAL A 110 -33.12 4.39 15.57
C VAL A 110 -34.01 4.82 16.74
N ARG A 111 -33.55 5.84 17.46
CA ARG A 111 -34.35 6.64 18.38
C ARG A 111 -34.96 7.80 17.62
#